data_AF-A0A1W9ZW40-F1
#
_entry.id   AF-A0A1W9ZW40-F1
#
_cell.length_a   1.000
_cell.length_b   1.000
_cell.length_c   1.000
_cell.angle_alpha   90.00
_cell.angle_beta   90.00
_cell.angle_gamma   90.00
#
_symmetry.space_group_name_H-M   'P 1'
#
loop_
_entity.id
_entity.type
_entity.pdbx_description
1 polymer ?
#
loop_
_entity_poly.entity_id
_entity_poly.type
_entity_poly.pdbx_seq_one_letter_code
_entity_poly.pdbx_strand_id
1 'polypeptide(L)' 'MSKKIAGKTFSTPEEAGVTPPSEAELAHARRLFDDFQKKVDAIAPEDRVTDVSPKFWDDTSGTEYEHPKGDKA' A
#
# COMPACT_ATOMS: atom_id res chain seq x y z
N MET A 1 -5.15 -4.56 -19.75
CA MET A 1 -5.74 -3.22 -19.91
C MET A 1 -5.52 -2.46 -18.63
N SER A 2 -4.69 -1.42 -18.63
CA SER A 2 -4.45 -0.61 -17.43
C SER A 2 -5.74 0.05 -16.95
N LYS A 3 -6.03 -0.03 -15.65
CA LYS A 3 -7.20 0.60 -15.02
C LYS A 3 -6.77 1.75 -14.12
N LYS A 4 -7.50 2.86 -14.14
CA LYS A 4 -7.35 3.96 -13.18
C LYS A 4 -8.43 3.84 -12.12
N ILE A 5 -8.04 3.75 -10.86
CA ILE A 5 -8.94 3.60 -9.71
C ILE A 5 -8.37 4.42 -8.56
N ALA A 6 -9.15 5.33 -8.01
CA ALA A 6 -8.81 6.14 -6.83
C ALA A 6 -7.47 6.90 -7.04
N GLY A 7 -7.31 7.50 -8.22
CA GLY A 7 -6.08 8.18 -8.62
C GLY A 7 -4.85 7.28 -8.87
N LYS A 8 -4.96 5.95 -8.68
CA LYS A 8 -3.87 4.98 -8.91
C LYS A 8 -4.02 4.29 -10.26
N THR A 9 -2.92 3.99 -10.94
CA THR A 9 -2.92 3.24 -12.22
C THR A 9 -2.46 1.81 -11.97
N PHE A 10 -3.33 0.85 -12.26
CA PHE A 10 -3.06 -0.58 -12.18
C PHE A 10 -2.78 -1.10 -13.58
N SER A 11 -1.62 -1.70 -13.78
CA SER A 11 -1.16 -2.24 -15.07
C SER A 11 -0.52 -3.60 -14.85
N THR A 12 -0.49 -4.44 -15.89
CA THR A 12 0.35 -5.65 -15.85
C THR A 12 1.82 -5.26 -16.01
N PRO A 13 2.77 -6.13 -15.62
CA PRO A 13 4.19 -5.88 -15.85
C PRO A 13 4.53 -5.57 -17.30
N GLU A 14 3.89 -6.27 -18.25
CA GLU A 14 4.09 -6.06 -19.69
C GLU A 14 3.59 -4.69 -20.15
N GLU A 15 2.44 -4.25 -19.63
CA GLU A 15 1.88 -2.91 -19.92
C GLU A 15 2.73 -1.78 -19.33
N ALA A 16 3.34 -2.03 -18.17
CA ALA A 16 4.25 -1.09 -17.52
C ALA A 16 5.66 -1.11 -18.11
N GLY A 17 5.96 -2.05 -19.02
CA GLY A 17 7.30 -2.24 -19.57
C GLY A 17 8.33 -2.64 -18.52
N VAL A 18 7.90 -3.28 -17.42
CA VAL A 18 8.78 -3.69 -16.33
C VAL A 18 9.10 -5.17 -16.42
N THR A 19 10.37 -5.50 -16.24
CA THR A 19 10.83 -6.89 -16.18
C THR A 19 10.60 -7.44 -14.78
N PRO A 20 10.18 -8.71 -14.64
CA PRO A 20 10.17 -9.38 -13.34
C PRO A 20 11.56 -9.34 -12.69
N PRO A 21 11.63 -9.19 -11.35
CA PRO A 21 12.91 -9.18 -10.64
C PRO A 21 13.59 -10.55 -10.74
N SER A 22 14.93 -10.51 -10.79
CA SER A 22 15.78 -11.70 -10.73
C SER A 22 15.75 -12.37 -9.35
N GLU A 23 16.22 -13.62 -9.27
CA GLU A 23 16.33 -14.33 -7.99
C GLU A 23 17.23 -13.61 -6.99
N ALA A 24 18.32 -12.98 -7.46
CA ALA A 24 19.23 -12.22 -6.61
C ALA A 24 18.54 -10.98 -6.01
N GLU A 25 17.76 -10.26 -6.81
CA GLU A 25 16.97 -9.11 -6.36
C GLU A 25 15.89 -9.54 -5.37
N LEU A 26 15.22 -10.65 -5.62
CA LEU A 26 14.24 -11.23 -4.70
C LEU A 26 14.89 -11.65 -3.37
N ALA A 27 16.05 -12.29 -3.41
CA ALA A 27 16.79 -12.68 -2.21
C ALA A 27 17.25 -11.46 -1.40
N HIS A 28 17.70 -10.40 -2.08
CA HIS A 28 18.06 -9.14 -1.44
C HIS A 28 16.84 -8.46 -0.80
N ALA A 29 15.73 -8.35 -1.53
CA ALA A 29 14.50 -7.77 -1.02
C ALA A 29 13.98 -8.52 0.21
N ARG A 30 14.00 -9.86 0.18
CA ARG A 30 13.61 -10.70 1.33
C ARG A 30 14.44 -10.38 2.58
N ARG A 31 15.76 -10.26 2.44
CA ARG A 31 16.64 -9.87 3.56
C ARG A 31 16.26 -8.50 4.14
N LEU A 32 15.96 -7.52 3.29
CA LEU A 32 15.53 -6.20 3.74
C LEU A 32 14.22 -6.25 4.52
N PHE A 33 13.26 -7.06 4.07
CA PHE A 33 12.00 -7.26 4.80
C PHE A 33 12.22 -7.97 6.14
N ASP A 34 13.06 -9.00 6.18
CA ASP A 34 13.39 -9.71 7.43
C ASP A 34 14.06 -8.76 8.44
N ASP A 35 14.97 -7.92 7.98
CA ASP A 35 15.65 -6.93 8.85
C ASP A 35 14.71 -5.82 9.32
N PHE A 36 13.75 -5.42 8.49
CA PHE A 36 12.69 -4.52 8.92
C PHE A 36 11.78 -5.18 9.98
N GLN A 37 11.37 -6.43 9.75
CA GLN A 37 10.51 -7.16 10.68
C GLN A 37 11.18 -7.30 12.05
N LYS A 38 12.48 -7.61 12.11
CA LYS A 38 13.24 -7.63 13.37
C LYS A 38 13.16 -6.30 14.14
N LYS A 39 13.19 -5.17 13.44
CA LYS A 39 13.08 -3.84 14.07
C LYS A 39 11.67 -3.62 14.62
N VAL A 40 10.64 -4.04 13.88
CA VAL A 40 9.24 -3.96 14.32
C VAL A 40 9.00 -4.86 15.54
N ASP A 41 9.51 -6.09 15.52
CA ASP A 41 9.34 -7.05 16.60
C ASP A 41 10.04 -6.63 17.89
N ALA A 42 11.13 -5.86 17.76
CA ALA A 42 11.85 -5.29 18.89
C ALA A 42 11.10 -4.12 19.57
N ILE A 43 10.01 -3.61 18.98
CA ILE A 43 9.20 -2.54 19.59
C ILE A 43 8.41 -3.13 20.77
N ALA A 44 8.64 -2.55 21.95
CA ALA A 44 7.94 -2.89 23.17
C ALA A 44 6.41 -2.73 22.98
N PRO A 45 5.57 -3.62 23.54
CA PRO A 45 4.13 -3.56 23.35
C PRO A 45 3.50 -2.19 23.63
N GLU A 46 3.99 -1.49 24.66
CA GLU A 46 3.58 -0.16 25.08
C GLU A 46 3.89 0.95 24.07
N ASP A 47 4.92 0.77 23.23
CA ASP A 47 5.34 1.72 22.21
C ASP A 47 4.69 1.44 20.84
N ARG A 48 3.91 0.37 20.73
CA ARG A 48 3.21 0.04 19.48
C ARG A 48 2.05 1.01 19.29
N VAL A 49 2.01 1.66 18.14
CA VAL A 49 0.87 2.50 17.75
C VAL A 49 -0.36 1.61 17.57
N THR A 50 -1.28 1.64 18.53
CA THR A 50 -2.55 0.89 18.46
C THR A 50 -3.71 1.74 17.92
N ASP A 51 -3.60 3.06 18.03
CA ASP A 51 -4.58 4.01 17.52
C ASP A 51 -4.07 4.64 16.22
N VAL A 52 -4.71 4.25 15.12
CA VAL A 52 -4.36 4.71 13.78
C VAL A 52 -5.49 5.61 13.30
N SER A 53 -5.15 6.83 12.85
CA SER A 53 -6.14 7.78 12.33
C SER A 53 -7.05 7.11 11.31
N PRO A 54 -8.38 7.32 11.36
CA PRO A 54 -9.30 6.79 10.34
C PRO A 54 -8.91 7.18 8.92
N LYS A 55 -8.23 8.33 8.74
CA LYS A 55 -7.73 8.79 7.45
C LYS A 55 -6.70 7.83 6.84
N PHE A 56 -5.96 7.10 7.66
CA PHE A 56 -4.98 6.10 7.21
C PHE A 56 -5.63 5.01 6.36
N TRP A 57 -6.85 4.62 6.72
CA TRP A 57 -7.63 3.59 6.02
C TRP A 57 -8.53 4.17 4.91
N ASP A 58 -8.51 5.48 4.73
CA ASP A 58 -9.36 6.19 3.79
C ASP A 58 -8.59 6.51 2.50
N ASP A 59 -8.61 5.55 1.58
CA ASP A 59 -8.06 5.65 0.23
C ASP A 59 -9.00 6.36 -0.76
N THR A 60 -10.22 6.73 -0.37
CA THR A 60 -11.26 7.19 -1.31
C THR A 60 -11.57 8.68 -1.23
N SER A 61 -11.45 9.33 -0.07
CA SER A 61 -11.66 10.78 0.03
C SER A 61 -10.68 11.56 -0.86
N GLY A 62 -11.19 12.55 -1.60
CA GLY A 62 -10.42 13.31 -2.59
C GLY A 62 -10.22 12.60 -3.93
N THR A 63 -10.84 11.43 -4.14
CA THR A 63 -10.82 10.70 -5.42
C THR A 63 -12.20 10.68 -6.06
N GLU A 64 -12.31 10.13 -7.28
CA GLU A 64 -13.57 9.93 -7.98
C GLU A 64 -14.56 8.97 -7.27
N TYR A 65 -14.13 8.28 -6.21
CA TYR A 65 -14.94 7.41 -5.35
C TYR A 65 -15.37 8.07 -4.04
N GLU A 66 -15.00 9.33 -3.80
CA GLU A 66 -15.58 10.11 -2.71
C GLU A 66 -17.08 10.25 -2.99
N HIS A 67 -17.93 9.61 -2.17
CA HIS A 67 -19.37 9.70 -2.36
C HIS A 67 -19.78 11.18 -2.35
N PRO A 68 -20.42 11.73 -3.40
CA PRO A 68 -21.14 12.97 -3.23
C PRO A 68 -22.14 12.70 -2.11
N LYS A 69 -22.13 13.53 -1.05
CA LYS A 69 -23.14 13.48 0.01
C LYS A 69 -24.49 13.34 -0.67
N GLY A 70 -25.08 12.14 -0.61
CA GLY A 70 -26.39 11.89 -1.16
C GLY A 70 -27.35 12.88 -0.52
N ASP A 71 -28.17 13.48 -1.38
CA ASP A 71 -29.38 14.18 -0.99
C ASP A 71 -30.04 13.42 0.16
N LYS A 72 -30.23 14.12 1.28
CA LYS A 72 -31.13 13.64 2.31
C LYS A 72 -32.54 13.69 1.73
N ALA A 73 -33.10 12.54 1.43
CA ALA A 73 -34.55 12.34 1.44
C ALA A 73 -35.05 12.36 2.89
#